data_AF-A0AAX6N361-F1
#
_entry.id   AF-A0AAX6N361-F1
#
_cell.length_a   1.000
_cell.length_b   1.000
_cell.length_c   1.000
_cell.angle_alpha   90.00
_cell.angle_beta   90.00
_cell.angle_gamma   90.00
#
_symmetry.space_group_name_H-M   'P 1'
#
loop_
_entity.id
_entity.type
_entity.pdbx_description
1 polymer ?
#
loop_
_entity_poly.entity_id
_entity_poly.type
_entity_poly.pdbx_seq_one_letter_code
_entity_poly.pdbx_strand_id
1 'polypeptide(L)'
;MKKAVGIFLILLCCINQRVEAANQPSVGPIHHEIYISPTGDDKNLGTKSKPFRTLRKASEAAQPGTTVYIRGGIYYEQLIISRSGTKQEPIIFRNYKSEKPLISGEKIKQSTQIDCFLINYLPVSAKR
;
A
#
# COMPACT_ATOMS: atom_id res chain seq x y z
N MET A 1 -38.01 54.32 -22.53
CA MET A 1 -36.58 54.09 -22.21
C MET A 1 -36.45 53.13 -21.01
N LYS A 2 -36.71 51.83 -21.18
CA LYS A 2 -36.64 50.85 -20.06
C LYS A 2 -36.38 49.40 -20.54
N LYS A 3 -35.52 49.14 -21.53
CA LYS A 3 -35.17 47.76 -21.91
C LYS A 3 -33.76 47.67 -22.51
N ALA A 4 -32.72 47.91 -21.70
CA ALA A 4 -31.34 47.71 -22.14
C ALA A 4 -30.35 47.36 -21.01
N VAL A 5 -30.79 47.22 -19.76
CA VAL A 5 -29.87 47.04 -18.62
C VAL A 5 -29.66 45.56 -18.24
N GLY A 6 -30.58 44.67 -18.62
CA GLY A 6 -30.52 43.24 -18.26
C GLY A 6 -29.60 42.38 -19.14
N ILE A 7 -29.33 42.78 -20.38
CA ILE A 7 -28.52 41.98 -21.32
C ILE A 7 -27.01 42.18 -21.07
N PHE A 8 -26.61 43.34 -20.53
CA PHE A 8 -25.22 43.66 -20.25
C PHE A 8 -24.70 43.00 -18.95
N LEU A 9 -25.58 42.63 -18.02
CA LEU A 9 -25.23 41.95 -16.76
C LEU A 9 -25.06 40.43 -16.89
N ILE A 10 -25.70 39.81 -17.88
CA ILE A 10 -25.52 38.36 -18.15
C ILE A 10 -24.18 38.11 -18.86
N LEU A 11 -23.74 39.06 -19.69
CA LEU A 11 -22.44 39.01 -20.37
C LEU A 11 -21.24 39.27 -19.44
N LEU A 12 -21.44 39.93 -18.30
CA LEU A 12 -20.40 40.11 -17.27
C LEU A 12 -20.26 38.91 -16.32
N CYS A 13 -21.30 38.07 -16.20
CA CYS A 13 -21.25 36.84 -15.40
C CYS A 13 -20.43 35.74 -16.08
N CYS A 14 -20.55 35.62 -17.42
CA CYS A 14 -19.88 34.57 -18.19
C CYS A 14 -18.35 34.73 -18.34
N ILE A 15 -17.80 35.93 -18.11
CA ILE A 15 -16.35 36.18 -18.22
C ILE A 15 -15.63 35.73 -16.94
N ASN A 16 -16.32 35.73 -15.80
CA ASN A 16 -15.74 35.35 -14.50
C ASN A 16 -15.90 33.85 -14.16
N GLN A 17 -16.51 33.03 -15.02
CA GLN A 17 -16.58 31.57 -14.82
C GLN A 17 -15.44 30.79 -15.50
N ARG A 18 -14.40 31.47 -16.02
CA ARG A 18 -13.30 30.81 -16.73
C ARG A 18 -11.95 30.76 -15.99
N VAL A 19 -11.88 31.23 -14.75
CA VAL A 19 -10.60 31.24 -14.00
C VAL A 19 -10.42 30.02 -13.06
N GLU A 20 -11.47 29.27 -12.72
CA GLU A 20 -11.32 28.09 -11.84
C GLU A 20 -10.69 26.84 -12.48
N ALA A 21 -10.57 26.74 -13.82
CA ALA A 21 -10.01 25.55 -14.46
C ALA A 21 -8.47 25.51 -14.51
N ALA A 22 -7.78 26.62 -14.24
CA ALA A 22 -6.33 26.73 -14.39
C ALA A 22 -5.55 26.76 -13.06
N ASN A 23 -6.24 26.73 -11.91
CA ASN A 23 -5.61 26.76 -10.59
C ASN A 23 -5.90 25.50 -9.76
N GLN A 24 -6.03 24.35 -10.43
CA GLN A 24 -5.90 23.07 -9.75
C GLN A 24 -4.43 22.93 -9.34
N PRO A 25 -4.07 22.86 -8.04
CA PRO A 25 -2.75 22.40 -7.68
C PRO A 25 -2.61 21.00 -8.28
N SER A 26 -1.68 20.83 -9.22
CA SER A 26 -1.31 19.52 -9.75
C SER A 26 -0.61 18.76 -8.62
N VAL A 27 -1.39 18.21 -7.69
CA VAL A 27 -0.88 17.27 -6.71
C VAL A 27 -0.52 16.04 -7.54
N GLY A 28 0.78 15.87 -7.81
CA GLY A 28 1.29 14.62 -8.34
C GLY A 28 0.84 13.45 -7.45
N PRO A 29 0.94 12.19 -7.91
CA PRO A 29 0.45 11.05 -7.15
C PRO A 29 0.86 11.16 -5.67
N ILE A 30 -0.14 11.17 -4.78
CA ILE A 30 0.05 11.29 -3.34
C ILE A 30 0.71 10.00 -2.85
N HIS A 31 2.04 10.02 -2.78
CA HIS A 31 2.82 8.92 -2.25
C HIS A 31 2.66 8.86 -0.73
N HIS A 32 2.01 7.80 -0.25
CA HIS A 32 1.88 7.54 1.17
C HIS A 32 3.14 6.84 1.68
N GLU A 33 3.75 7.33 2.76
CA GLU A 33 4.91 6.70 3.36
C GLU A 33 4.48 5.93 4.62
N ILE A 34 4.87 4.65 4.68
CA ILE A 34 4.69 3.81 5.87
C ILE A 34 6.06 3.36 6.36
N TYR A 35 6.26 3.36 7.68
CA TYR A 35 7.52 2.97 8.31
C TYR A 35 7.30 1.77 9.23
N ILE A 36 8.21 0.80 9.14
CA ILE A 36 8.23 -0.40 10.00
C ILE A 36 9.57 -0.50 10.71
N SER A 37 9.57 -0.90 11.98
CA SER A 37 10.78 -1.16 12.75
C SER A 37 10.57 -2.35 13.69
N PRO A 38 11.59 -3.19 13.97
CA PRO A 38 11.43 -4.32 14.89
C PRO A 38 11.09 -3.88 16.33
N THR A 39 11.40 -2.63 16.69
CA THR A 39 11.08 -2.01 17.99
C THR A 39 9.82 -1.13 17.94
N GLY A 40 9.07 -1.16 16.83
CA GLY A 40 7.81 -0.44 16.68
C GLY A 40 6.63 -1.09 17.41
N ASP A 41 5.42 -0.58 17.15
CA ASP A 41 4.15 -1.13 17.65
C ASP A 41 3.09 -1.07 16.54
N ASP A 42 2.30 -2.12 16.35
CA ASP A 42 1.24 -2.18 15.32
C ASP A 42 0.02 -1.31 15.66
N LYS A 43 -0.04 -0.77 16.87
CA LYS A 43 -0.99 0.29 17.29
C LYS A 43 -0.55 1.69 16.88
N ASN A 44 0.69 1.86 16.42
CA ASN A 44 1.17 3.15 15.95
C ASN A 44 0.49 3.57 14.63
N LEU A 45 0.79 4.77 14.15
CA LEU A 45 0.25 5.29 12.89
C LEU A 45 1.09 4.93 11.65
N GLY A 46 2.18 4.16 11.81
CA GLY A 46 3.08 3.82 10.70
C GLY A 46 3.93 5.00 10.22
N THR A 47 4.11 6.03 11.04
CA THR A 47 4.95 7.19 10.71
C THR A 47 6.41 6.92 11.05
N LYS A 48 7.33 7.75 10.55
CA LYS A 48 8.76 7.61 10.84
C LYS A 48 9.11 7.62 12.35
N SER A 49 8.41 8.43 13.14
CA SER A 49 8.60 8.53 14.60
C SER A 49 7.80 7.48 15.39
N LYS A 50 6.67 7.02 14.85
CA LYS A 50 5.84 5.96 15.42
C LYS A 50 5.61 4.87 14.35
N PRO A 51 6.62 4.01 14.10
CA PRO A 51 6.54 2.99 13.05
C PRO A 51 5.68 1.80 13.51
N PHE A 52 5.12 1.07 12.55
CA PHE A 52 4.58 -0.26 12.79
C PHE A 52 5.67 -1.24 13.20
N ARG A 53 5.28 -2.37 13.79
CA ARG A 53 6.21 -3.43 14.17
C ARG A 53 6.33 -4.50 13.08
N THR A 54 5.22 -4.83 12.42
CA THR A 54 5.12 -6.00 11.53
C THR A 54 4.95 -5.63 10.05
N LEU A 55 5.51 -6.48 9.19
CA LEU A 55 5.31 -6.44 7.73
C LEU A 55 3.85 -6.65 7.37
N ARG A 56 3.14 -7.52 8.10
CA ARG A 56 1.69 -7.73 7.93
C ARG A 56 0.90 -6.44 8.11
N LYS A 57 1.10 -5.72 9.23
CA LYS A 57 0.34 -4.50 9.51
C LYS A 57 0.56 -3.43 8.44
N ALA A 58 1.79 -3.28 7.97
CA ALA A 58 2.10 -2.33 6.90
C ALA A 58 1.47 -2.73 5.56
N SER A 59 1.46 -4.02 5.24
CA SER A 59 0.82 -4.56 4.03
C SER A 59 -0.70 -4.35 4.03
N GLU A 60 -1.35 -4.50 5.18
CA GLU A 60 -2.78 -4.22 5.35
C GLU A 60 -3.12 -2.72 5.25
N ALA A 61 -2.22 -1.85 5.74
CA ALA A 61 -2.38 -0.40 5.73
C ALA A 61 -2.00 0.26 4.39
N ALA A 62 -1.23 -0.42 3.55
CA ALA A 62 -0.75 0.12 2.28
C ALA A 62 -1.89 0.34 1.27
N GLN A 63 -1.88 1.51 0.64
CA GLN A 63 -2.75 1.89 -0.46
C GLN A 63 -1.94 1.98 -1.77
N PRO A 64 -2.55 1.94 -2.97
CA PRO A 64 -1.83 2.22 -4.21
C PRO A 64 -0.96 3.48 -4.10
N GLY A 65 0.28 3.39 -4.60
CA GLY A 65 1.27 4.48 -4.54
C GLY A 65 2.06 4.55 -3.23
N THR A 66 1.77 3.68 -2.26
CA THR A 66 2.47 3.65 -0.96
C THR A 66 3.90 3.13 -1.09
N THR A 67 4.85 3.81 -0.44
CA THR A 67 6.17 3.27 -0.16
C THR A 67 6.28 2.86 1.30
N VAL A 68 6.50 1.58 1.53
CA VAL A 68 6.76 0.97 2.83
C VAL A 68 8.27 0.92 3.07
N TYR A 69 8.74 1.77 3.98
CA TYR A 69 10.13 1.85 4.45
C TYR A 69 10.39 0.89 5.61
N ILE A 70 11.23 -0.11 5.34
CA ILE A 70 11.63 -1.11 6.32
C ILE A 70 12.93 -0.65 7.00
N ARG A 71 12.88 -0.39 8.30
CA ARG A 71 14.04 -0.02 9.12
C ARG A 71 14.92 -1.24 9.40
N GLY A 72 16.19 -1.01 9.67
CA GLY A 72 17.19 -2.05 9.95
C GLY A 72 16.83 -2.93 11.14
N GLY A 73 17.27 -4.18 11.08
CA GLY A 73 17.05 -5.22 12.09
C GLY A 73 16.47 -6.48 11.50
N ILE A 74 16.12 -7.44 12.36
CA ILE A 74 15.67 -8.78 11.95
C ILE A 74 14.16 -8.89 12.14
N TYR A 75 13.46 -9.28 11.08
CA TYR A 75 12.03 -9.51 11.05
C TYR A 75 11.78 -11.00 10.92
N TYR A 76 11.29 -11.64 11.98
CA TYR A 76 11.00 -13.07 12.02
C TYR A 76 9.56 -13.36 11.56
N GLU A 77 9.24 -12.96 10.34
CA GLU A 77 7.90 -13.09 9.78
C GLU A 77 7.95 -13.26 8.25
N GLN A 78 6.82 -13.66 7.68
CA GLN A 78 6.64 -13.72 6.23
C GLN A 78 6.10 -12.38 5.71
N LEU A 79 6.68 -11.85 4.63
CA LEU A 79 6.05 -10.79 3.86
C LEU A 79 4.86 -11.36 3.08
N ILE A 80 3.64 -11.03 3.52
CA ILE A 80 2.40 -11.36 2.83
C ILE A 80 1.83 -10.06 2.25
N ILE A 81 1.61 -10.02 0.93
CA ILE A 81 1.05 -8.87 0.24
C ILE A 81 -0.48 -8.96 0.29
N SER A 82 -1.11 -8.09 1.06
CA SER A 82 -2.57 -8.07 1.28
C SER A 82 -3.31 -7.11 0.35
N ARG A 83 -2.59 -6.19 -0.28
CA ARG A 83 -3.12 -5.15 -1.17
C ARG A 83 -2.25 -5.07 -2.42
N SER A 84 -2.91 -4.81 -3.55
CA SER A 84 -2.24 -4.62 -4.83
C SER A 84 -2.22 -3.13 -5.20
N GLY A 85 -1.09 -2.66 -5.69
CA GLY A 85 -1.01 -1.37 -6.38
C GLY A 85 -1.45 -1.49 -7.84
N THR A 86 -1.44 -0.37 -8.55
CA THR A 86 -1.62 -0.33 -10.00
C THR A 86 -0.28 -0.12 -10.71
N LYS A 87 -0.26 -0.16 -12.05
CA LYS A 87 0.95 0.15 -12.82
C LYS A 87 1.41 1.59 -12.60
N GLN A 88 0.47 2.51 -12.41
CA GLN A 88 0.73 3.93 -12.19
C GLN A 88 1.04 4.23 -10.71
N GLU A 89 0.47 3.45 -9.80
CA GLU A 89 0.57 3.64 -8.36
C GLU A 89 0.96 2.31 -7.68
N PRO A 90 2.20 1.84 -7.86
CA PRO A 90 2.67 0.60 -7.25
C PRO A 90 2.78 0.73 -5.73
N ILE A 91 2.69 -0.40 -5.04
CA ILE A 91 3.07 -0.49 -3.62
C ILE A 91 4.50 -1.01 -3.57
N ILE A 92 5.39 -0.22 -2.96
CA ILE A 92 6.83 -0.50 -2.94
C ILE A 92 7.28 -0.82 -1.51
N PHE A 93 7.85 -2.00 -1.30
CA PHE A 93 8.55 -2.34 -0.05
C PHE A 93 10.05 -2.15 -0.27
N ARG A 94 10.69 -1.28 0.51
CA ARG A 94 12.12 -1.00 0.38
C ARG A 94 12.78 -0.68 1.72
N ASN A 95 14.09 -0.87 1.78
CA ASN A 95 14.86 -0.49 2.95
C ASN A 95 14.88 1.04 3.14
N TYR A 96 14.90 1.49 4.40
CA TYR A 96 15.05 2.91 4.70
C TYR A 96 16.51 3.35 4.54
N LYS A 97 16.76 4.27 3.59
CA LYS A 97 18.10 4.79 3.26
C LYS A 97 19.10 3.65 2.98
N SER A 98 20.16 3.53 3.78
CA SER A 98 21.21 2.51 3.70
C SER A 98 21.08 1.43 4.77
N GLU A 99 19.99 1.43 5.55
CA GLU A 99 19.73 0.39 6.55
C GLU A 99 19.52 -0.97 5.85
N LYS A 100 19.87 -2.06 6.53
CA LYS A 100 19.83 -3.43 5.97
C LYS A 100 18.87 -4.29 6.78
N PRO A 101 17.56 -4.29 6.47
CA PRO A 101 16.61 -5.20 7.10
C PRO A 101 16.86 -6.64 6.65
N LEU A 102 16.80 -7.58 7.58
CA LEU A 102 16.82 -9.02 7.31
C LEU A 102 15.43 -9.59 7.58
N ILE A 103 14.76 -10.10 6.55
CA ILE A 103 13.50 -10.83 6.68
C ILE A 103 13.85 -12.32 6.79
N SER A 104 13.63 -12.90 7.97
CA SER A 104 14.00 -14.28 8.27
C SER A 104 12.76 -15.16 8.45
N GLY A 105 12.74 -16.29 7.74
CA GLY A 105 11.71 -17.32 7.90
C GLY A 105 11.94 -18.28 9.07
N GLU A 106 13.05 -18.15 9.80
CA GLU A 106 13.54 -19.13 10.78
C GLU A 106 12.56 -19.43 11.95
N LYS A 107 11.70 -18.47 12.31
CA LYS A 107 10.72 -18.63 13.40
C LYS A 107 9.28 -18.74 12.89
N ILE A 108 9.09 -18.91 11.58
CA ILE A 108 7.76 -19.18 11.04
C ILE A 108 7.44 -20.64 11.34
N LYS A 109 6.45 -20.88 12.21
CA LYS A 109 5.87 -22.22 12.34
C LYS A 109 5.26 -22.57 10.98
N GLN A 110 5.94 -23.37 10.17
CA GLN A 110 5.28 -24.06 9.07
C GLN A 110 4.18 -24.90 9.73
N SER A 111 2.92 -24.66 9.37
CA SER A 111 1.87 -25.62 9.69
C SER A 111 2.20 -26.87 8.88
N THR A 112 2.95 -27.78 9.49
CA THR A 112 3.07 -29.15 9.02
C THR A 112 1.72 -29.82 9.28
N GLN A 113 0.67 -29.36 8.60
CA GLN A 113 -0.45 -30.21 8.31
C GLN A 113 -0.05 -30.95 7.04
N ILE A 114 0.82 -31.94 7.24
CA ILE A 114 0.87 -33.01 6.26
C ILE A 114 -0.50 -33.68 6.40
N ASP A 115 -1.44 -33.32 5.52
CA ASP A 115 -2.52 -34.23 5.19
C ASP A 115 -1.90 -35.41 4.44
N CYS A 116 -1.16 -36.26 5.18
CA CYS A 116 -0.76 -37.60 4.77
C CYS A 116 -1.99 -38.48 4.49
N PHE A 117 -3.21 -37.97 4.68
CA PHE A 117 -4.44 -38.68 4.44
C PHE A 117 -4.76 -38.91 2.94
N LEU A 118 -4.02 -38.28 2.01
CA LEU A 118 -4.19 -38.53 0.57
C LEU A 118 -3.11 -39.41 -0.08
N ILE A 119 -2.17 -39.99 0.70
CA ILE A 119 -1.21 -40.99 0.16
C ILE A 119 -1.85 -42.40 0.11
N ASN A 120 -3.15 -42.54 0.40
CA ASN A 120 -3.91 -43.78 0.24
C ASN A 120 -4.61 -43.93 -1.13
N TYR A 121 -4.04 -43.37 -2.20
CA TYR A 121 -4.39 -43.79 -3.56
C TYR A 121 -3.36 -44.77 -4.11
N LEU A 122 -3.40 -46.01 -3.63
CA LEU A 122 -3.13 -47.18 -4.46
C LEU A 122 -4.46 -47.92 -4.62
N PRO A 123 -4.88 -48.29 -5.84
CA PRO A 123 -4.17 -49.39 -6.51
C PRO A 123 -4.14 -49.32 -8.04
N VAL A 124 -3.07 -49.78 -8.69
CA VAL A 124 -3.22 -50.55 -9.94
C VAL A 124 -2.29 -51.76 -9.91
N SER A 125 -2.96 -52.90 -9.94
CA SER A 125 -2.44 -54.26 -10.11
C SER A 125 -1.67 -54.44 -11.41
N ALA A 126 -0.54 -55.15 -11.35
CA ALA A 126 -0.13 -56.06 -12.41
C ALA A 126 0.78 -57.15 -11.80
N LYS A 127 0.15 -58.21 -11.26
CA LYS A 127 0.82 -59.51 -11.17
C LYS A 127 1.01 -60.03 -12.61
N ARG A 128 2.23 -60.42 -12.97
CA ARG A 128 2.46 -61.51 -13.92
C ARG A 128 2.50 -62.82 -13.14
#